data_AF-A0A4W5M9J1-F1
#
_entry.id   AF-A0A4W5M9J1-F1
#
_cell.length_a   1.000
_cell.length_b   1.000
_cell.length_c   1.000
_cell.angle_alpha   90.00
_cell.angle_beta   90.00
_cell.angle_gamma   90.00
#
_symmetry.space_group_name_H-M   'P 1'
#
loop_
_entity.id
_entity.type
_entity.pdbx_description
1 polymer ?
#
loop_
_entity_poly.entity_id
_entity_poly.type
_entity_poly.pdbx_seq_one_letter_code
_entity_poly.pdbx_strand_id
1 'polypeptide(L)'
;MSIHTDNCTQRSLVLLCGVSRVEIALTDGRLMGVARELNGTAVQDEVLRRNLTQMERELRDLNTTLVHRHQERRNNLSSRFQDQFDNVKKYYRGSQEAHQKCSTSVSVPFSPVEESKATRAHTEDLLNQRRDEFLRTVAAQKKSLSELQDKAQDVDKKVHHLSHQVCGGHSNTSSNGTCHDSPCGGAGCRDDGGQRVCGGDGCKGTVSASLKGLKHASDVTDNLMAASEDLRGTAKKLHYIAMLTQDVKSQAMDNLDKAKKNKDFFENSNKNLKEFIQKIKDFLTEEGADPESTEKVAQQVLGISLPVNRTTLDTVVQQIKDNISILTDVQGIFNHTSQQLHRAKELLNRAKDAKTRAEGVKDTANRTKQALVESEKAIQKATKALDHALNNLKSTRNTTATVEENLQDLETKQMGAMMRLANLSMGVEALQDKIDQNMEMAQDVKNQAKNATHAALGLEQRLNETEDLYKDLQMKVDSLGGASGDLGSVNQRAKEIKKEAEDLLTKADKGIETLRSVYRTSL
;
A
#
# COMPACT_ATOMS: atom_id res chain seq x y z
N MET A 1 -33.84 -186.36 5.42
CA MET A 1 -34.61 -186.43 6.69
C MET A 1 -35.03 -185.00 6.97
N SER A 2 -36.25 -184.60 6.61
CA SER A 2 -37.48 -184.91 7.36
C SER A 2 -37.35 -184.44 8.81
N ILE A 3 -38.13 -183.42 9.21
CA ILE A 3 -38.62 -183.00 10.57
C ILE A 3 -39.25 -181.58 10.39
N HIS A 4 -40.29 -181.50 9.57
CA HIS A 4 -40.85 -180.33 8.85
C HIS A 4 -41.85 -179.50 9.71
N THR A 5 -42.14 -178.22 9.51
CA THR A 5 -42.11 -177.34 8.32
C THR A 5 -42.43 -175.88 8.73
N ASP A 6 -42.06 -174.92 7.87
CA ASP A 6 -42.74 -173.63 7.61
C ASP A 6 -43.02 -172.64 8.76
N ASN A 7 -42.18 -171.61 8.98
CA ASN A 7 -42.64 -170.41 9.71
C ASN A 7 -41.81 -169.10 9.61
N CYS A 8 -40.91 -168.94 8.63
CA CYS A 8 -39.77 -168.00 8.78
C CYS A 8 -39.71 -166.76 7.85
N THR A 9 -40.67 -166.51 6.96
CA THR A 9 -40.51 -165.50 5.88
C THR A 9 -41.27 -164.18 6.07
N GLN A 10 -42.14 -164.05 7.08
CA GLN A 10 -43.05 -162.88 7.19
C GLN A 10 -42.73 -161.89 8.33
N ARG A 11 -41.73 -162.17 9.19
CA ARG A 11 -41.29 -161.27 10.28
C ARG A 11 -39.97 -160.52 10.01
N SER A 12 -39.11 -161.00 9.11
CA SER A 12 -37.83 -160.34 8.79
C SER A 12 -37.98 -159.09 7.90
N LEU A 13 -39.00 -159.01 7.05
CA LEU A 13 -39.20 -157.87 6.15
C LEU A 13 -39.69 -156.59 6.88
N VAL A 14 -40.35 -156.73 8.04
CA VAL A 14 -40.81 -155.57 8.83
C VAL A 14 -39.66 -154.96 9.65
N LEU A 15 -38.69 -155.76 10.12
CA LEU A 15 -37.52 -155.24 10.84
C LEU A 15 -36.48 -154.58 9.92
N LEU A 16 -36.24 -155.13 8.73
CA LEU A 16 -35.28 -154.56 7.77
C LEU A 16 -35.72 -153.18 7.23
N CYS A 17 -37.03 -152.95 7.07
CA CYS A 17 -37.54 -151.67 6.57
C CYS A 17 -37.51 -150.56 7.66
N GLY A 18 -37.58 -150.92 8.94
CA GLY A 18 -37.47 -149.99 10.07
C GLY A 18 -36.04 -149.52 10.30
N VAL A 19 -35.05 -150.42 10.20
CA VAL A 19 -33.63 -150.10 10.42
C VAL A 19 -33.08 -149.19 9.31
N SER A 20 -33.40 -149.47 8.04
CA SER A 20 -32.94 -148.63 6.92
C SER A 20 -33.50 -147.20 6.96
N ARG A 21 -34.70 -146.97 7.53
CA ARG A 21 -35.24 -145.61 7.68
C ARG A 21 -34.50 -144.78 8.73
N VAL A 22 -34.00 -145.41 9.79
CA VAL A 22 -33.25 -144.72 10.85
C VAL A 22 -31.84 -144.37 10.40
N GLU A 23 -31.15 -145.28 9.69
CA GLU A 23 -29.81 -145.01 9.16
C GLU A 23 -29.82 -143.91 8.08
N ILE A 24 -30.82 -143.86 7.19
CA ILE A 24 -30.94 -142.80 6.18
C ILE A 24 -31.16 -141.44 6.86
N ALA A 25 -32.02 -141.35 7.87
CA ALA A 25 -32.25 -140.11 8.61
C ALA A 25 -31.00 -139.63 9.39
N LEU A 26 -30.24 -140.57 9.98
CA LEU A 26 -28.99 -140.25 10.68
C LEU A 26 -27.91 -139.76 9.71
N THR A 27 -27.80 -140.40 8.54
CA THR A 27 -26.82 -140.04 7.51
C THR A 27 -27.17 -138.69 6.87
N ASP A 28 -28.45 -138.43 6.62
CA ASP A 28 -28.95 -137.14 6.13
C ASP A 28 -28.68 -136.02 7.15
N GLY A 29 -28.88 -136.28 8.45
CA GLY A 29 -28.54 -135.34 9.52
C GLY A 29 -27.05 -135.00 9.60
N ARG A 30 -26.15 -135.98 9.42
CA ARG A 30 -24.70 -135.75 9.39
C ARG A 30 -24.27 -135.01 8.12
N LEU A 31 -24.86 -135.33 6.98
CA LEU A 31 -24.58 -134.66 5.71
C LEU A 31 -25.04 -133.20 5.75
N MET A 32 -26.20 -132.91 6.35
CA MET A 32 -26.66 -131.54 6.59
C MET A 32 -25.77 -130.78 7.58
N GLY A 33 -25.19 -131.46 8.57
CA GLY A 33 -24.18 -130.88 9.47
C GLY A 33 -22.91 -130.45 8.73
N VAL A 34 -22.35 -131.36 7.92
CA VAL A 34 -21.15 -131.08 7.11
C VAL A 34 -21.42 -130.02 6.04
N ALA A 35 -22.61 -130.05 5.41
CA ALA A 35 -23.01 -129.02 4.45
C ALA A 35 -23.15 -127.63 5.11
N ARG A 36 -23.65 -127.56 6.36
CA ARG A 36 -23.66 -126.30 7.13
C ARG A 36 -22.26 -125.81 7.48
N GLU A 37 -21.36 -126.69 7.90
CA GLU A 37 -19.98 -126.32 8.22
C GLU A 37 -19.19 -125.87 6.98
N LEU A 38 -19.35 -126.55 5.85
CA LEU A 38 -18.77 -126.14 4.56
C LEU A 38 -19.32 -124.79 4.11
N ASN A 39 -20.63 -124.57 4.24
CA ASN A 39 -21.23 -123.28 3.90
C ASN A 39 -20.76 -122.17 4.87
N GLY A 40 -20.62 -122.48 6.16
CA GLY A 40 -20.04 -121.56 7.15
C GLY A 40 -18.58 -121.21 6.87
N THR A 41 -17.78 -122.19 6.44
CA THR A 41 -16.37 -122.00 6.08
C THR A 41 -16.22 -121.22 4.78
N ALA A 42 -17.07 -121.48 3.78
CA ALA A 42 -17.08 -120.73 2.52
C ALA A 42 -17.45 -119.25 2.75
N VAL A 43 -18.42 -118.98 3.62
CA VAL A 43 -18.77 -117.60 4.02
C VAL A 43 -17.60 -116.94 4.76
N GLN A 44 -16.89 -117.66 5.64
CA GLN A 44 -15.70 -117.13 6.31
C GLN A 44 -14.55 -116.82 5.35
N ASP A 45 -14.25 -117.68 4.36
CA ASP A 45 -13.23 -117.42 3.34
C ASP A 45 -13.58 -116.19 2.49
N GLU A 46 -14.86 -116.04 2.12
CA GLU A 46 -15.33 -114.89 1.35
C GLU A 46 -15.19 -113.59 2.15
N VAL A 47 -15.50 -113.61 3.46
CA VAL A 47 -15.29 -112.48 4.37
C VAL A 47 -13.79 -112.18 4.52
N LEU A 48 -12.94 -113.19 4.67
CA LEU A 48 -11.49 -113.00 4.81
C LEU A 48 -10.89 -112.38 3.53
N ARG A 49 -11.31 -112.83 2.35
CA ARG A 49 -10.92 -112.25 1.06
C ARG A 49 -11.39 -110.81 0.88
N ARG A 50 -12.62 -110.49 1.29
CA ARG A 50 -13.11 -109.10 1.32
C ARG A 50 -12.25 -108.24 2.25
N ASN A 51 -11.92 -108.74 3.44
CA ASN A 51 -11.08 -108.01 4.39
C ASN A 51 -9.65 -107.82 3.87
N LEU A 52 -9.04 -108.83 3.23
CA LEU A 52 -7.72 -108.72 2.62
C LEU A 52 -7.70 -107.71 1.46
N THR A 53 -8.68 -107.77 0.57
CA THR A 53 -8.78 -106.81 -0.54
C THR A 53 -9.10 -105.40 -0.05
N GLN A 54 -9.81 -105.26 1.07
CA GLN A 54 -10.00 -103.97 1.73
C GLN A 54 -8.70 -103.46 2.37
N MET A 55 -7.97 -104.27 3.12
CA MET A 55 -6.66 -103.91 3.69
C MET A 55 -5.64 -103.56 2.60
N GLU A 56 -5.61 -104.27 1.47
CA GLU A 56 -4.75 -103.92 0.35
C GLU A 56 -5.12 -102.56 -0.27
N ARG A 57 -6.43 -102.25 -0.36
CA ARG A 57 -6.88 -100.93 -0.82
C ARG A 57 -6.49 -99.84 0.17
N GLU A 58 -6.69 -100.07 1.46
CA GLU A 58 -6.30 -99.14 2.53
C GLU A 58 -4.79 -98.93 2.57
N LEU A 59 -3.97 -99.97 2.39
CA LEU A 59 -2.50 -99.84 2.30
C LEU A 59 -2.06 -99.06 1.06
N ARG A 60 -2.69 -99.30 -0.09
CA ARG A 60 -2.40 -98.52 -1.30
C ARG A 60 -2.78 -97.05 -1.11
N ASP A 61 -3.95 -96.78 -0.55
CA ASP A 61 -4.44 -95.41 -0.30
C ASP A 61 -3.61 -94.68 0.77
N LEU A 62 -3.15 -95.41 1.78
CA LEU A 62 -2.22 -94.88 2.76
C LEU A 62 -0.88 -94.56 2.12
N ASN A 63 -0.34 -95.45 1.28
CA ASN A 63 0.93 -95.22 0.60
C ASN A 63 0.86 -94.04 -0.37
N THR A 64 -0.22 -93.89 -1.15
CA THR A 64 -0.42 -92.72 -2.02
C THR A 64 -0.54 -91.43 -1.19
N THR A 65 -1.28 -91.46 -0.08
CA THR A 65 -1.37 -90.32 0.86
C THR A 65 -0.03 -89.94 1.44
N LEU A 66 0.79 -90.93 1.85
CA LEU A 66 2.09 -90.71 2.45
C LEU A 66 3.09 -90.11 1.45
N VAL A 67 3.10 -90.61 0.21
CA VAL A 67 3.88 -90.04 -0.90
C VAL A 67 3.44 -88.61 -1.19
N HIS A 68 2.13 -88.37 -1.28
CA HIS A 68 1.59 -87.03 -1.53
C HIS A 68 1.98 -86.05 -0.42
N ARG A 69 1.81 -86.43 0.85
CA ARG A 69 2.21 -85.63 2.02
C ARG A 69 3.70 -85.35 2.08
N HIS A 70 4.55 -86.32 1.70
CA HIS A 70 5.99 -86.10 1.61
C HIS A 70 6.35 -85.10 0.51
N GLN A 71 5.68 -85.18 -0.63
CA GLN A 71 5.89 -84.25 -1.74
C GLN A 71 5.42 -82.83 -1.37
N GLU A 72 4.24 -82.68 -0.77
CA GLU A 72 3.74 -81.39 -0.25
C GLU A 72 4.70 -80.77 0.76
N ARG A 73 5.21 -81.56 1.73
CA ARG A 73 6.15 -81.07 2.74
C ARG A 73 7.45 -80.60 2.11
N ARG A 74 8.00 -81.37 1.16
CA ARG A 74 9.26 -81.03 0.47
C ARG A 74 9.09 -79.75 -0.36
N ASN A 75 7.98 -79.63 -1.08
CA ASN A 75 7.69 -78.44 -1.88
C ASN A 75 7.46 -77.21 -0.99
N ASN A 76 6.67 -77.33 0.09
CA ASN A 76 6.41 -76.23 1.01
C ASN A 76 7.67 -75.79 1.77
N LEU A 77 8.53 -76.72 2.21
CA LEU A 77 9.76 -76.38 2.93
C LEU A 77 10.79 -75.74 1.99
N SER A 78 10.93 -76.24 0.77
CA SER A 78 11.92 -75.72 -0.18
C SER A 78 11.50 -74.39 -0.80
N SER A 79 10.23 -74.22 -1.20
CA SER A 79 9.79 -72.96 -1.81
C SER A 79 9.64 -71.86 -0.76
N ARG A 80 8.87 -72.07 0.32
CA ARG A 80 8.52 -70.95 1.21
C ARG A 80 9.72 -70.38 1.95
N PHE A 81 10.66 -71.20 2.41
CA PHE A 81 11.85 -70.67 3.09
C PHE A 81 12.79 -69.95 2.14
N GLN A 82 12.94 -70.47 0.91
CA GLN A 82 13.74 -69.81 -0.12
C GLN A 82 13.10 -68.48 -0.53
N ASP A 83 11.79 -68.48 -0.82
CA ASP A 83 11.03 -67.29 -1.21
C ASP A 83 11.06 -66.20 -0.11
N GLN A 84 10.90 -66.58 1.17
CA GLN A 84 10.96 -65.64 2.28
C GLN A 84 12.37 -65.09 2.51
N PHE A 85 13.40 -65.94 2.41
CA PHE A 85 14.78 -65.50 2.55
C PHE A 85 15.21 -64.59 1.40
N ASP A 86 14.77 -64.89 0.19
CA ASP A 86 15.01 -64.06 -0.99
C ASP A 86 14.26 -62.72 -0.89
N ASN A 87 13.04 -62.71 -0.33
CA ASN A 87 12.34 -61.47 0.00
C ASN A 87 13.08 -60.63 1.04
N VAL A 88 13.57 -61.22 2.13
CA VAL A 88 14.35 -60.50 3.16
C VAL A 88 15.62 -59.90 2.54
N LYS A 89 16.35 -60.67 1.71
CA LYS A 89 17.51 -60.16 0.97
C LYS A 89 17.15 -59.01 0.04
N LYS A 90 16.03 -59.12 -0.69
CA LYS A 90 15.53 -58.07 -1.59
C LYS A 90 15.25 -56.77 -0.84
N TYR A 91 14.47 -56.84 0.25
CA TYR A 91 14.14 -55.66 1.04
C TYR A 91 15.34 -55.07 1.79
N TYR A 92 16.25 -55.92 2.27
CA TYR A 92 17.50 -55.46 2.90
C TYR A 92 18.38 -54.71 1.91
N ARG A 93 18.54 -55.24 0.68
CA ARG A 93 19.26 -54.55 -0.40
C ARG A 93 18.60 -53.22 -0.76
N GLY A 94 17.28 -53.21 -0.93
CA GLY A 94 16.53 -51.98 -1.20
C GLY A 94 16.66 -50.94 -0.08
N SER A 95 16.70 -51.38 1.18
CA SER A 95 16.93 -50.49 2.33
C SER A 95 18.35 -49.93 2.36
N GLN A 96 19.37 -50.72 2.02
CA GLN A 96 20.75 -50.24 1.90
C GLN A 96 20.92 -49.24 0.75
N GLU A 97 20.32 -49.52 -0.41
CA GLU A 97 20.34 -48.61 -1.56
C GLU A 97 19.63 -47.29 -1.23
N ALA A 98 18.47 -47.35 -0.56
CA ALA A 98 17.77 -46.15 -0.09
C ALA A 98 18.59 -45.37 0.94
N HIS A 99 19.25 -46.06 1.88
CA HIS A 99 20.14 -45.42 2.85
C HIS A 99 21.33 -44.74 2.16
N GLN A 100 21.95 -45.40 1.19
CA GLN A 100 23.06 -44.83 0.43
C GLN A 100 22.61 -43.59 -0.34
N LYS A 101 21.45 -43.64 -1.03
CA LYS A 101 20.85 -42.50 -1.73
C LYS A 101 20.55 -41.33 -0.80
N CYS A 102 19.97 -41.59 0.38
CA CYS A 102 19.75 -40.54 1.38
C CYS A 102 21.07 -39.97 1.92
N SER A 103 22.06 -40.82 2.21
CA SER A 103 23.38 -40.41 2.68
C SER A 103 24.11 -39.54 1.67
N THR A 104 24.07 -39.89 0.37
CA THR A 104 24.67 -39.10 -0.71
C THR A 104 24.00 -37.75 -0.89
N SER A 105 22.68 -37.67 -0.70
CA SER A 105 21.94 -36.41 -0.79
C SER A 105 22.17 -35.45 0.38
N VAL A 106 22.75 -35.91 1.49
CA VAL A 106 22.92 -35.12 2.73
C VAL A 106 24.39 -34.86 3.06
N SER A 107 25.28 -35.83 2.89
CA SER A 107 26.61 -35.84 3.54
C SER A 107 27.77 -35.70 2.56
N VAL A 108 27.53 -35.80 1.26
CA VAL A 108 28.59 -35.73 0.24
C VAL A 108 28.82 -34.27 -0.17
N PRO A 109 30.07 -33.86 -0.45
CA PRO A 109 30.35 -32.56 -1.07
C PRO A 109 29.52 -32.39 -2.36
N PHE A 110 28.94 -31.21 -2.57
CA PHE A 110 28.01 -30.93 -3.68
C PHE A 110 26.67 -31.70 -3.65
N SER A 111 26.32 -32.29 -2.50
CA SER A 111 24.96 -32.81 -2.32
C SER A 111 23.93 -31.67 -2.33
N PRO A 112 22.66 -31.94 -2.71
CA PRO A 112 21.62 -30.93 -2.76
C PRO A 112 21.43 -30.17 -1.43
N VAL A 113 21.63 -30.85 -0.28
CA VAL A 113 21.54 -30.23 1.04
C VAL A 113 22.73 -29.32 1.34
N GLU A 114 23.96 -29.72 0.97
CA GLU A 114 25.15 -28.89 1.19
C GLU A 114 25.17 -27.68 0.23
N GLU A 115 24.73 -27.83 -1.02
CA GLU A 115 24.55 -26.70 -1.95
C GLU A 115 23.46 -25.73 -1.48
N SER A 116 22.34 -26.25 -0.96
CA SER A 116 21.30 -25.44 -0.33
C SER A 116 21.84 -24.66 0.87
N LYS A 117 22.67 -25.29 1.71
CA LYS A 117 23.34 -24.64 2.84
C LYS A 117 24.32 -23.56 2.38
N ALA A 118 25.13 -23.81 1.37
CA ALA A 118 26.06 -22.83 0.81
C ALA A 118 25.32 -21.63 0.18
N THR A 119 24.24 -21.89 -0.55
CA THR A 119 23.40 -20.85 -1.16
C THR A 119 22.73 -19.99 -0.09
N ARG A 120 22.18 -20.60 0.96
CA ARG A 120 21.61 -19.87 2.10
C ARG A 120 22.66 -19.02 2.81
N ALA A 121 23.83 -19.57 3.09
CA ALA A 121 24.92 -18.83 3.73
C ALA A 121 25.37 -17.62 2.88
N HIS A 122 25.48 -17.79 1.56
CA HIS A 122 25.84 -16.69 0.66
C HIS A 122 24.74 -15.61 0.60
N THR A 123 23.47 -16.02 0.60
CA THR A 123 22.32 -15.11 0.61
C THR A 123 22.26 -14.34 1.94
N GLU A 124 22.48 -15.00 3.06
CA GLU A 124 22.58 -14.38 4.38
C GLU A 124 23.74 -13.38 4.46
N ASP A 125 24.90 -13.70 3.88
CA ASP A 125 26.04 -12.78 3.84
C ASP A 125 25.72 -11.53 3.00
N LEU A 126 25.14 -11.68 1.80
CA LEU A 126 24.70 -10.56 0.96
C LEU A 126 23.66 -9.68 1.67
N LEU A 127 22.69 -10.29 2.37
CA LEU A 127 21.69 -9.57 3.15
C LEU A 127 22.35 -8.83 4.31
N ASN A 128 23.30 -9.45 5.02
CA ASN A 128 24.02 -8.83 6.13
C ASN A 128 24.91 -7.66 5.65
N GLN A 129 25.58 -7.78 4.50
CA GLN A 129 26.40 -6.72 3.93
C GLN A 129 25.59 -5.45 3.62
N ARG A 130 24.35 -5.58 3.12
CA ARG A 130 23.46 -4.45 2.80
C ARG A 130 22.52 -4.02 3.92
N ARG A 131 22.41 -4.82 4.99
CA ARG A 131 21.50 -4.58 6.11
C ARG A 131 21.66 -3.18 6.69
N ASP A 132 22.90 -2.81 7.01
CA ASP A 132 23.18 -1.53 7.67
C ASP A 132 22.90 -0.33 6.75
N GLU A 133 23.21 -0.44 5.46
CA GLU A 133 22.91 0.58 4.46
C GLU A 133 21.40 0.78 4.29
N PHE A 134 20.66 -0.33 4.18
CA PHE A 134 19.19 -0.31 4.09
C PHE A 134 18.57 0.32 5.34
N LEU A 135 18.97 -0.14 6.54
CA LEU A 135 18.44 0.40 7.80
C LEU A 135 18.78 1.89 7.97
N ARG A 136 19.99 2.32 7.60
CA ARG A 136 20.37 3.75 7.59
C ARG A 136 19.49 4.56 6.64
N THR A 137 19.23 4.05 5.44
CA THR A 137 18.39 4.72 4.44
C THR A 137 16.95 4.86 4.91
N VAL A 138 16.36 3.77 5.43
CA VAL A 138 15.00 3.79 6.00
C VAL A 138 14.90 4.75 7.19
N ALA A 139 15.90 4.74 8.09
CA ALA A 139 15.93 5.67 9.22
C ALA A 139 16.05 7.13 8.77
N ALA A 140 16.90 7.42 7.78
CA ALA A 140 17.05 8.75 7.21
C ALA A 140 15.77 9.23 6.53
N GLN A 141 15.10 8.37 5.75
CA GLN A 141 13.82 8.69 5.11
C GLN A 141 12.72 8.92 6.14
N LYS A 142 12.60 8.06 7.16
CA LYS A 142 11.64 8.23 8.26
C LYS A 142 11.85 9.55 9.01
N LYS A 143 13.12 9.92 9.26
CA LYS A 143 13.47 11.21 9.86
C LYS A 143 13.06 12.37 8.97
N SER A 144 13.40 12.34 7.68
CA SER A 144 13.02 13.38 6.72
C SER A 144 11.50 13.53 6.58
N LEU A 145 10.74 12.42 6.60
CA LEU A 145 9.28 12.45 6.60
C LEU A 145 8.70 13.09 7.86
N SER A 146 9.24 12.74 9.03
CA SER A 146 8.86 13.39 10.30
C SER A 146 9.15 14.88 10.27
N GLU A 147 10.35 15.29 9.84
CA GLU A 147 10.73 16.70 9.72
C GLU A 147 9.82 17.45 8.73
N LEU A 148 9.43 16.81 7.62
CA LEU A 148 8.52 17.40 6.65
C LEU A 148 7.11 17.55 7.23
N GLN A 149 6.64 16.56 7.99
CA GLN A 149 5.34 16.62 8.66
C GLN A 149 5.31 17.72 9.73
N ASP A 150 6.38 17.86 10.52
CA ASP A 150 6.51 18.93 11.51
C ASP A 150 6.52 20.31 10.83
N LYS A 151 7.26 20.45 9.72
CA LYS A 151 7.27 21.68 8.92
C LYS A 151 5.90 21.98 8.30
N ALA A 152 5.19 20.97 7.81
CA ALA A 152 3.84 21.15 7.26
C ALA A 152 2.86 21.63 8.34
N GLN A 153 2.91 21.03 9.53
CA GLN A 153 2.10 21.48 10.67
C GLN A 153 2.47 22.88 11.15
N ASP A 154 3.76 23.24 11.14
CA ASP A 154 4.20 24.60 11.47
C ASP A 154 3.70 25.62 10.45
N VAL A 155 3.76 25.31 9.15
CA VAL A 155 3.20 26.16 8.10
C VAL A 155 1.68 26.29 8.26
N ASP A 156 0.97 25.21 8.52
CA ASP A 156 -0.49 25.23 8.73
C ASP A 156 -0.87 26.11 9.94
N LYS A 157 -0.17 25.96 11.06
CA LYS A 157 -0.34 26.84 12.25
C LYS A 157 -0.07 28.30 11.92
N LYS A 158 0.97 28.59 11.14
CA LYS A 158 1.31 29.96 10.70
C LYS A 158 0.24 30.54 9.79
N VAL A 159 -0.28 29.74 8.84
CA VAL A 159 -1.38 30.15 7.95
C VAL A 159 -2.65 30.42 8.75
N HIS A 160 -2.98 29.55 9.72
CA HIS A 160 -4.12 29.73 10.60
C HIS A 160 -3.99 31.01 11.45
N HIS A 161 -2.81 31.23 12.05
CA HIS A 161 -2.53 32.45 12.81
C HIS A 161 -2.64 33.71 11.94
N LEU A 162 -2.04 33.70 10.75
CA LEU A 162 -2.12 34.82 9.82
C LEU A 162 -3.55 35.05 9.33
N SER A 163 -4.29 34.00 9.03
CA SER A 163 -5.71 34.06 8.68
C SER A 163 -6.52 34.76 9.77
N HIS A 164 -6.26 34.40 11.04
CA HIS A 164 -6.92 35.03 12.16
C HIS A 164 -6.55 36.51 12.29
N GLN A 165 -5.27 36.88 12.14
CA GLN A 165 -4.85 38.29 12.18
C GLN A 165 -5.39 39.13 11.02
N VAL A 166 -5.51 38.55 9.82
CA VAL A 166 -5.93 39.28 8.62
C VAL A 166 -7.45 39.33 8.49
N CYS A 167 -8.12 38.19 8.62
CA CYS A 167 -9.57 38.04 8.41
C CYS A 167 -10.37 38.11 9.71
N GLY A 168 -9.77 37.81 10.87
CA GLY A 168 -10.49 37.69 12.15
C GLY A 168 -11.13 36.31 12.36
N GLY A 169 -10.85 35.36 11.47
CA GLY A 169 -11.35 33.98 11.48
C GLY A 169 -10.32 33.01 10.92
N HIS A 170 -10.53 31.71 11.16
CA HIS A 170 -9.70 30.65 10.61
C HIS A 170 -10.39 29.98 9.44
N SER A 171 -9.61 29.41 8.51
CA SER A 171 -10.16 28.50 7.52
C SER A 171 -10.58 27.21 8.23
N ASN A 172 -11.87 26.92 8.22
CA ASN A 172 -12.29 25.53 8.42
C ASN A 172 -12.27 24.92 7.02
N THR A 173 -11.20 24.21 6.69
CA THR A 173 -11.02 23.56 5.38
C THR A 173 -12.01 22.40 5.27
N SER A 174 -13.27 22.70 5.01
CA SER A 174 -14.13 21.75 4.31
C SER A 174 -13.56 21.58 2.90
N SER A 175 -13.65 20.38 2.34
CA SER A 175 -13.07 20.00 1.03
C SER A 175 -13.52 20.89 -0.14
N ASN A 176 -14.56 21.72 0.04
CA ASN A 176 -15.07 22.65 -0.96
C ASN A 176 -14.74 24.13 -0.67
N GLY A 177 -14.01 24.43 0.42
CA GLY A 177 -13.69 25.80 0.82
C GLY A 177 -14.87 26.60 1.38
N THR A 178 -16.02 25.97 1.63
CA THR A 178 -17.18 26.59 2.27
C THR A 178 -16.92 26.75 3.77
N CYS A 179 -17.08 27.99 4.25
CA CYS A 179 -16.76 28.38 5.63
C CYS A 179 -18.01 28.74 6.43
N HIS A 180 -18.95 27.80 6.55
CA HIS A 180 -20.20 27.98 7.29
C HIS A 180 -19.98 28.37 8.76
N ASP A 181 -18.93 27.82 9.39
CA ASP A 181 -18.66 28.04 10.82
C ASP A 181 -17.81 29.29 11.11
N SER A 182 -17.27 29.95 10.08
CA SER A 182 -16.42 31.14 10.23
C SER A 182 -17.07 32.34 9.54
N PRO A 183 -17.91 33.12 10.25
CA PRO A 183 -18.55 34.32 9.68
C PRO A 183 -17.53 35.38 9.23
N CYS A 184 -16.28 35.30 9.72
CA CYS A 184 -15.17 36.15 9.32
C CYS A 184 -14.32 35.59 8.17
N GLY A 185 -14.67 34.41 7.65
CA GLY A 185 -13.91 33.72 6.61
C GLY A 185 -12.49 33.31 7.06
N GLY A 186 -11.56 33.27 6.11
CA GLY A 186 -10.18 32.81 6.35
C GLY A 186 -9.42 32.39 5.10
N ALA A 187 -8.18 31.96 5.29
CA ALA A 187 -7.29 31.55 4.20
C ALA A 187 -7.83 30.32 3.43
N GLY A 188 -8.40 30.55 2.26
CA GLY A 188 -9.01 29.49 1.45
C GLY A 188 -10.54 29.52 1.42
N CYS A 189 -11.17 30.28 2.31
CA CYS A 189 -12.62 30.39 2.40
C CYS A 189 -13.24 31.01 1.15
N ARG A 190 -14.35 30.43 0.71
CA ARG A 190 -15.20 30.91 -0.37
C ARG A 190 -16.67 30.92 0.05
N ASP A 191 -17.43 31.85 -0.51
CA ASP A 191 -18.88 31.86 -0.43
C ASP A 191 -19.50 30.89 -1.44
N ASP A 192 -20.84 30.78 -1.43
CA ASP A 192 -21.60 29.93 -2.35
C ASP A 192 -21.44 30.35 -3.83
N GLY A 193 -21.03 31.60 -4.08
CA GLY A 193 -20.68 32.11 -5.40
C GLY A 193 -19.22 31.87 -5.80
N GLY A 194 -18.44 31.19 -4.95
CA GLY A 194 -17.03 30.90 -5.16
C GLY A 194 -16.08 32.09 -4.92
N GLN A 195 -16.55 33.23 -4.42
CA GLN A 195 -15.72 34.39 -4.12
C GLN A 195 -15.04 34.25 -2.76
N ARG A 196 -13.83 34.81 -2.63
CA ARG A 196 -13.05 34.71 -1.40
C ARG A 196 -13.69 35.51 -0.27
N VAL A 197 -13.86 34.89 0.89
CA VAL A 197 -14.44 35.54 2.08
C VAL A 197 -13.35 35.74 3.13
N CYS A 198 -13.14 36.99 3.56
CA CYS A 198 -12.17 37.37 4.59
C CYS A 198 -12.58 38.70 5.22
N GLY A 199 -12.76 38.70 6.54
CA GLY A 199 -13.26 39.87 7.26
C GLY A 199 -14.78 39.98 7.19
N GLY A 200 -15.27 41.15 7.60
CA GLY A 200 -16.70 41.40 7.83
C GLY A 200 -16.94 42.25 9.07
N ASP A 201 -18.17 42.67 9.28
CA ASP A 201 -18.51 43.38 10.50
C ASP A 201 -18.45 42.43 11.71
N GLY A 202 -18.05 42.96 12.87
CA GLY A 202 -17.78 42.17 14.07
C GLY A 202 -16.46 41.38 14.08
N CYS A 203 -15.78 41.23 12.94
CA CYS A 203 -14.51 40.49 12.85
C CYS A 203 -13.32 41.30 13.34
N LYS A 204 -12.42 40.65 14.09
CA LYS A 204 -11.21 41.24 14.68
C LYS A 204 -9.97 41.09 13.78
N GLY A 205 -10.16 41.17 12.46
CA GLY A 205 -9.10 41.08 11.46
C GLY A 205 -8.63 42.43 10.94
N THR A 206 -7.43 42.46 10.39
CA THR A 206 -6.83 43.63 9.73
C THR A 206 -7.70 44.14 8.58
N VAL A 207 -8.35 43.26 7.81
CA VAL A 207 -9.27 43.64 6.71
C VAL A 207 -10.46 44.42 7.26
N SER A 208 -11.14 43.88 8.29
CA SER A 208 -12.28 44.55 8.92
C SER A 208 -11.88 45.87 9.58
N ALA A 209 -10.72 45.93 10.24
CA ALA A 209 -10.20 47.17 10.81
C ALA A 209 -9.93 48.23 9.72
N SER A 210 -9.39 47.81 8.58
CA SER A 210 -9.13 48.70 7.44
C SER A 210 -10.41 49.23 6.81
N LEU A 211 -11.42 48.36 6.62
CA LEU A 211 -12.73 48.76 6.12
C LEU A 211 -13.45 49.74 7.08
N LYS A 212 -13.38 49.49 8.38
CA LYS A 212 -13.90 50.41 9.41
C LYS A 212 -13.17 51.74 9.37
N GLY A 213 -11.84 51.73 9.25
CA GLY A 213 -11.02 52.93 9.10
C GLY A 213 -11.38 53.72 7.83
N LEU A 214 -11.55 53.05 6.70
CA LEU A 214 -11.96 53.66 5.43
C LEU A 214 -13.35 54.30 5.55
N LYS A 215 -14.32 53.59 6.15
CA LYS A 215 -15.66 54.14 6.39
C LYS A 215 -15.60 55.38 7.27
N HIS A 216 -14.85 55.33 8.37
CA HIS A 216 -14.62 56.51 9.22
C HIS A 216 -13.95 57.67 8.47
N ALA A 217 -12.97 57.40 7.61
CA ALA A 217 -12.35 58.45 6.79
C ALA A 217 -13.35 59.09 5.82
N SER A 218 -14.23 58.28 5.20
CA SER A 218 -15.33 58.76 4.36
C SER A 218 -16.29 59.63 5.17
N ASP A 219 -16.78 59.12 6.30
CA ASP A 219 -17.72 59.84 7.18
C ASP A 219 -17.13 61.18 7.64
N VAL A 220 -15.83 61.21 7.97
CA VAL A 220 -15.12 62.46 8.35
C VAL A 220 -15.02 63.41 7.17
N THR A 221 -14.76 62.91 5.95
CA THR A 221 -14.67 63.72 4.74
C THR A 221 -16.02 64.36 4.41
N ASP A 222 -17.11 63.60 4.49
CA ASP A 222 -18.46 64.10 4.24
C ASP A 222 -18.86 65.16 5.27
N ASN A 223 -18.59 64.90 6.55
CA ASN A 223 -18.81 65.88 7.62
C ASN A 223 -17.97 67.16 7.44
N LEU A 224 -16.73 67.04 6.94
CA LEU A 224 -15.87 68.19 6.68
C LEU A 224 -16.38 69.01 5.49
N MET A 225 -16.87 68.36 4.42
CA MET A 225 -17.54 69.05 3.31
C MET A 225 -18.76 69.83 3.80
N ALA A 226 -19.63 69.20 4.58
CA ALA A 226 -20.81 69.87 5.15
C ALA A 226 -20.41 71.07 6.02
N ALA A 227 -19.43 70.90 6.92
CA ALA A 227 -18.93 71.99 7.75
C ALA A 227 -18.30 73.14 6.93
N SER A 228 -17.62 72.82 5.82
CA SER A 228 -17.05 73.80 4.90
C SER A 228 -18.15 74.60 4.18
N GLU A 229 -19.23 73.94 3.76
CA GLU A 229 -20.39 74.62 3.18
C GLU A 229 -21.08 75.55 4.19
N ASP A 230 -21.27 75.11 5.42
CA ASP A 230 -21.82 75.91 6.51
C ASP A 230 -20.92 77.13 6.83
N LEU A 231 -19.60 76.95 6.84
CA LEU A 231 -18.64 78.04 7.06
C LEU A 231 -18.73 79.06 5.93
N ARG A 232 -18.82 78.62 4.67
CA ARG A 232 -19.02 79.50 3.50
C ARG A 232 -20.33 80.26 3.61
N GLY A 233 -21.41 79.61 4.05
CA GLY A 233 -22.70 80.24 4.32
C GLY A 233 -22.61 81.31 5.41
N THR A 234 -21.90 81.02 6.50
CA THR A 234 -21.69 81.95 7.62
C THR A 234 -20.83 83.15 7.21
N ALA A 235 -19.77 82.93 6.43
CA ALA A 235 -18.92 84.00 5.91
C ALA A 235 -19.71 84.98 5.03
N LYS A 236 -20.60 84.47 4.16
CA LYS A 236 -21.51 85.32 3.35
C LYS A 236 -22.43 86.17 4.24
N LYS A 237 -23.01 85.57 5.29
CA LYS A 237 -23.87 86.29 6.25
C LYS A 237 -23.09 87.38 7.01
N LEU A 238 -21.87 87.08 7.45
CA LEU A 238 -21.00 88.08 8.10
C LEU A 238 -20.65 89.23 7.16
N HIS A 239 -20.36 88.95 5.88
CA HIS A 239 -20.10 89.98 4.89
C HIS A 239 -21.33 90.88 4.66
N TYR A 240 -22.53 90.28 4.58
CA TYR A 240 -23.79 91.02 4.49
C TYR A 240 -24.02 91.93 5.71
N ILE A 241 -23.79 91.42 6.92
CA ILE A 241 -23.91 92.21 8.16
C ILE A 241 -22.90 93.37 8.18
N ALA A 242 -21.67 93.15 7.72
CA ALA A 242 -20.66 94.20 7.64
C ALA A 242 -21.09 95.33 6.69
N MET A 243 -21.66 94.99 5.52
CA MET A 243 -22.24 95.98 4.61
C MET A 243 -23.40 96.75 5.26
N LEU A 244 -24.34 96.06 5.90
CA LEU A 244 -25.48 96.70 6.58
C LEU A 244 -25.01 97.64 7.70
N THR A 245 -24.02 97.22 8.48
CA THR A 245 -23.43 98.04 9.56
C THR A 245 -22.78 99.31 9.00
N GLN A 246 -22.11 99.21 7.85
CA GLN A 246 -21.50 100.35 7.18
C GLN A 246 -22.56 101.32 6.63
N ASP A 247 -23.67 100.79 6.08
CA ASP A 247 -24.80 101.60 5.61
C ASP A 247 -25.46 102.36 6.76
N VAL A 248 -25.78 101.67 7.86
CA VAL A 248 -26.33 102.31 9.08
C VAL A 248 -25.38 103.37 9.64
N LYS A 249 -24.06 103.11 9.66
CA LYS A 249 -23.07 104.12 10.06
C LYS A 249 -23.12 105.35 9.15
N SER A 250 -23.21 105.17 7.83
CA SER A 250 -23.30 106.28 6.88
C SER A 250 -24.56 107.10 7.12
N GLN A 251 -25.72 106.45 7.26
CA GLN A 251 -26.99 107.12 7.55
C GLN A 251 -26.95 107.89 8.88
N ALA A 252 -26.35 107.30 9.92
CA ALA A 252 -26.19 107.96 11.22
C ALA A 252 -25.30 109.22 11.12
N MET A 253 -24.21 109.16 10.35
CA MET A 253 -23.33 110.32 10.11
C MET A 253 -24.03 111.43 9.33
N ASP A 254 -24.79 111.08 8.29
CA ASP A 254 -25.58 112.06 7.51
C ASP A 254 -26.65 112.74 8.36
N ASN A 255 -27.35 111.97 9.20
CA ASN A 255 -28.35 112.52 10.12
C ASN A 255 -27.71 113.42 11.18
N LEU A 256 -26.53 113.06 11.70
CA LEU A 256 -25.79 113.91 12.62
C LEU A 256 -25.36 115.23 11.96
N ASP A 257 -24.92 115.20 10.69
CA ASP A 257 -24.56 116.39 9.94
C ASP A 257 -25.76 117.31 9.70
N LYS A 258 -26.91 116.75 9.29
CA LYS A 258 -28.17 117.49 9.16
C LYS A 258 -28.61 118.12 10.50
N ALA A 259 -28.50 117.38 11.60
CA ALA A 259 -28.84 117.89 12.92
C ALA A 259 -27.93 119.05 13.35
N LYS A 260 -26.63 118.97 13.08
CA LYS A 260 -25.69 120.09 13.31
C LYS A 260 -26.04 121.32 12.49
N LYS A 261 -26.27 121.16 11.18
CA LYS A 261 -26.69 122.26 10.29
C LYS A 261 -27.96 122.95 10.77
N ASN A 262 -28.96 122.17 11.19
CA ASN A 262 -30.20 122.71 11.75
C ASN A 262 -29.94 123.45 13.07
N LYS A 263 -29.14 122.89 13.97
CA LYS A 263 -28.74 123.56 15.22
C LYS A 263 -28.09 124.91 14.93
N ASP A 264 -27.11 124.95 14.04
CA ASP A 264 -26.40 126.18 13.67
C ASP A 264 -27.35 127.22 13.07
N PHE A 265 -28.29 126.78 12.21
CA PHE A 265 -29.35 127.64 11.66
C PHE A 265 -30.25 128.24 12.75
N PHE A 266 -30.69 127.43 13.73
CA PHE A 266 -31.53 127.90 14.84
C PHE A 266 -30.77 128.84 15.77
N GLU A 267 -29.52 128.54 16.13
CA GLU A 267 -28.70 129.41 16.97
C GLU A 267 -28.46 130.76 16.30
N ASN A 268 -28.13 130.77 15.00
CA ASN A 268 -27.94 132.00 14.24
C ASN A 268 -29.25 132.80 14.09
N SER A 269 -30.36 132.13 13.79
CA SER A 269 -31.68 132.77 13.67
C SER A 269 -32.15 133.37 15.00
N ASN A 270 -31.93 132.67 16.12
CA ASN A 270 -32.28 133.17 17.46
C ASN A 270 -31.38 134.34 17.87
N LYS A 271 -30.09 134.32 17.50
CA LYS A 271 -29.18 135.44 17.69
C LYS A 271 -29.65 136.67 16.92
N ASN A 272 -29.94 136.52 15.62
CA ASN A 272 -30.47 137.59 14.78
C ASN A 272 -31.79 138.15 15.33
N LEU A 273 -32.68 137.29 15.81
CA LEU A 273 -33.94 137.69 16.44
C LEU A 273 -33.71 138.51 17.72
N LYS A 274 -32.80 138.06 18.60
CA LYS A 274 -32.43 138.81 19.81
C LYS A 274 -31.82 140.17 19.48
N GLU A 275 -30.92 140.23 18.50
CA GLU A 275 -30.33 141.50 18.03
C GLU A 275 -31.42 142.43 17.45
N PHE A 276 -32.38 141.89 16.72
CA PHE A 276 -33.49 142.66 16.16
C PHE A 276 -34.45 143.18 17.25
N ILE A 277 -34.82 142.34 18.22
CA ILE A 277 -35.63 142.75 19.38
C ILE A 277 -34.90 143.84 20.18
N GLN A 278 -33.58 143.71 20.36
CA GLN A 278 -32.79 144.71 21.07
C GLN A 278 -32.81 146.05 20.32
N LYS A 279 -32.63 146.06 18.99
CA LYS A 279 -32.74 147.28 18.17
C LYS A 279 -34.11 147.95 18.29
N ILE A 280 -35.19 147.17 18.31
CA ILE A 280 -36.54 147.70 18.54
C ILE A 280 -36.64 148.31 19.93
N LYS A 281 -36.16 147.61 20.95
CA LYS A 281 -36.20 148.09 22.34
C LYS A 281 -35.44 149.39 22.48
N ASP A 282 -34.23 149.47 21.93
CA ASP A 282 -33.39 150.67 21.93
C ASP A 282 -34.13 151.84 21.27
N PHE A 283 -34.72 151.63 20.08
CA PHE A 283 -35.54 152.62 19.36
C PHE A 283 -36.75 153.11 20.17
N LEU A 284 -37.44 152.21 20.89
CA LEU A 284 -38.61 152.56 21.72
C LEU A 284 -38.23 153.29 23.02
N THR A 285 -36.98 153.20 23.46
CA THR A 285 -36.49 153.82 24.71
C THR A 285 -35.68 155.11 24.49
N GLU A 286 -35.47 155.52 23.25
CA GLU A 286 -34.72 156.74 22.92
C GLU A 286 -35.58 158.00 23.20
N GLU A 287 -35.07 158.91 24.05
CA GLU A 287 -35.79 160.14 24.43
C GLU A 287 -35.98 161.06 23.21
N GLY A 288 -37.23 161.18 22.74
CA GLY A 288 -37.62 162.03 21.60
C GLY A 288 -38.47 161.35 20.52
N ALA A 289 -38.77 160.04 20.64
CA ALA A 289 -39.64 159.35 19.71
C ALA A 289 -41.08 159.90 19.77
N ASP A 290 -41.63 160.35 18.63
CA ASP A 290 -43.00 160.84 18.57
C ASP A 290 -44.02 159.67 18.68
N PRO A 291 -45.22 159.91 19.24
CA PRO A 291 -46.20 158.86 19.48
C PRO A 291 -46.66 158.10 18.22
N GLU A 292 -46.68 158.75 17.05
CA GLU A 292 -47.15 158.15 15.79
C GLU A 292 -46.12 157.14 15.25
N SER A 293 -44.83 157.47 15.34
CA SER A 293 -43.74 156.56 14.98
C SER A 293 -43.70 155.33 15.89
N THR A 294 -43.99 155.51 17.18
CA THR A 294 -44.04 154.44 18.17
C THR A 294 -45.18 153.45 17.87
N GLU A 295 -46.36 153.95 17.50
CA GLU A 295 -47.51 153.11 17.15
C GLU A 295 -47.29 152.31 15.84
N LYS A 296 -46.70 152.93 14.81
CA LYS A 296 -46.36 152.22 13.56
C LYS A 296 -45.35 151.09 13.79
N VAL A 297 -44.33 151.31 14.60
CA VAL A 297 -43.36 150.25 14.95
C VAL A 297 -44.04 149.17 15.78
N ALA A 298 -44.88 149.53 16.77
CA ALA A 298 -45.61 148.55 17.57
C ALA A 298 -46.55 147.67 16.71
N GLN A 299 -47.26 148.24 15.73
CA GLN A 299 -48.11 147.50 14.80
C GLN A 299 -47.30 146.58 13.86
N GLN A 300 -46.15 147.05 13.36
CA GLN A 300 -45.26 146.19 12.56
C GLN A 300 -44.67 145.04 13.38
N VAL A 301 -44.33 145.27 14.65
CA VAL A 301 -43.84 144.23 15.57
C VAL A 301 -44.91 143.19 15.88
N LEU A 302 -46.16 143.62 16.11
CA LEU A 302 -47.31 142.73 16.26
C LEU A 302 -47.57 141.85 15.01
N GLY A 303 -47.16 142.33 13.83
CA GLY A 303 -47.24 141.60 12.56
C GLY A 303 -46.07 140.66 12.27
N ILE A 304 -45.03 140.61 13.12
CA ILE A 304 -43.89 139.70 12.91
C ILE A 304 -44.33 138.27 13.21
N SER A 305 -44.34 137.43 12.18
CA SER A 305 -44.45 135.99 12.40
C SER A 305 -43.08 135.45 12.82
N LEU A 306 -43.07 134.65 13.89
CA LEU A 306 -41.88 133.89 14.25
C LEU A 306 -41.45 133.04 13.05
N PRO A 307 -40.14 132.91 12.76
CA PRO A 307 -39.64 132.19 11.59
C PRO A 307 -40.00 130.70 11.55
N VAL A 308 -40.64 130.15 12.60
CA VAL A 308 -41.02 128.74 12.72
C VAL A 308 -42.32 128.63 13.50
N ASN A 309 -43.33 127.95 12.94
CA ASN A 309 -44.57 127.66 13.67
C ASN A 309 -44.39 126.41 14.57
N ARG A 310 -45.20 126.30 15.63
CA ARG A 310 -45.12 125.21 16.63
C ARG A 310 -45.25 123.82 15.99
N THR A 311 -46.12 123.70 14.98
CA THR A 311 -46.38 122.46 14.25
C THR A 311 -45.16 121.95 13.48
N THR A 312 -44.38 122.85 12.87
CA THR A 312 -43.14 122.48 12.17
C THR A 312 -42.06 122.04 13.16
N LEU A 313 -41.98 122.70 14.33
CA LEU A 313 -41.06 122.31 15.40
C LEU A 313 -41.38 120.92 15.95
N ASP A 314 -42.66 120.63 16.22
CA ASP A 314 -43.11 119.32 16.69
C ASP A 314 -42.84 118.22 15.65
N THR A 315 -43.02 118.53 14.36
CA THR A 315 -42.72 117.59 13.26
C THR A 315 -41.23 117.25 13.21
N VAL A 316 -40.34 118.25 13.34
CA VAL A 316 -38.89 118.02 13.32
C VAL A 316 -38.44 117.27 14.58
N VAL A 317 -38.99 117.59 15.75
CA VAL A 317 -38.70 116.86 17.00
C VAL A 317 -39.17 115.40 16.91
N GLN A 318 -40.32 115.17 16.30
CA GLN A 318 -40.82 113.81 16.09
C GLN A 318 -39.96 113.03 15.10
N GLN A 319 -39.53 113.64 13.99
CA GLN A 319 -38.57 113.04 13.06
C GLN A 319 -37.22 112.73 13.71
N ILE A 320 -36.72 113.58 14.61
CA ILE A 320 -35.51 113.32 15.39
C ILE A 320 -35.72 112.11 16.31
N LYS A 321 -36.87 112.05 16.99
CA LYS A 321 -37.21 110.95 17.91
C LYS A 321 -37.35 109.61 17.17
N ASP A 322 -38.00 109.61 16.01
CA ASP A 322 -38.17 108.43 15.17
C ASP A 322 -36.83 107.96 14.57
N ASN A 323 -35.95 108.90 14.16
CA ASN A 323 -34.60 108.56 13.69
C ASN A 323 -33.68 108.05 14.81
N ILE A 324 -33.82 108.54 16.04
CA ILE A 324 -33.09 108.01 17.21
C ILE A 324 -33.58 106.60 17.57
N SER A 325 -34.88 106.33 17.43
CA SER A 325 -35.45 104.99 17.65
C SER A 325 -34.86 103.92 16.71
N ILE A 326 -34.60 104.29 15.44
CA ILE A 326 -33.95 103.41 14.45
C ILE A 326 -32.49 103.08 14.82
N LEU A 327 -31.80 103.96 15.55
CA LEU A 327 -30.41 103.75 15.99
C LEU A 327 -30.28 102.80 17.19
N THR A 328 -31.37 102.45 17.88
CA THR A 328 -31.32 101.69 19.14
C THR A 328 -31.13 100.17 18.98
N ASP A 329 -31.24 99.60 17.78
CA ASP A 329 -31.05 98.14 17.55
C ASP A 329 -29.60 97.71 17.24
N VAL A 330 -28.62 98.58 17.50
CA VAL A 330 -27.19 98.24 17.36
C VAL A 330 -26.78 97.12 18.33
N GLN A 331 -27.41 97.05 19.50
CA GLN A 331 -27.18 95.98 20.49
C GLN A 331 -27.67 94.61 19.97
N GLY A 332 -28.78 94.59 19.22
CA GLY A 332 -29.30 93.39 18.58
C GLY A 332 -28.35 92.87 17.50
N ILE A 333 -27.85 93.76 16.64
CA ILE A 333 -26.85 93.44 15.61
C ILE A 333 -25.56 92.91 16.25
N PHE A 334 -25.04 93.58 17.29
CA PHE A 334 -23.81 93.16 17.98
C PHE A 334 -23.94 91.77 18.62
N ASN A 335 -25.05 91.50 19.32
CA ASN A 335 -25.31 90.18 19.90
C ASN A 335 -25.42 89.10 18.81
N HIS A 336 -26.08 89.40 17.69
CA HIS A 336 -26.19 88.48 16.57
C HIS A 336 -24.81 88.21 15.94
N THR A 337 -23.99 89.24 15.71
CA THR A 337 -22.62 89.08 15.17
C THR A 337 -21.72 88.28 16.10
N SER A 338 -21.81 88.50 17.43
CA SER A 338 -21.08 87.73 18.43
C SER A 338 -21.46 86.24 18.40
N GLN A 339 -22.76 85.92 18.32
CA GLN A 339 -23.22 84.55 18.16
C GLN A 339 -22.71 83.89 16.88
N GLN A 340 -22.76 84.59 15.74
CA GLN A 340 -22.23 84.04 14.47
C GLN A 340 -20.72 83.82 14.51
N LEU A 341 -19.97 84.71 15.16
CA LEU A 341 -18.52 84.56 15.34
C LEU A 341 -18.19 83.36 16.24
N HIS A 342 -18.96 83.15 17.31
CA HIS A 342 -18.80 81.98 18.18
C HIS A 342 -19.04 80.69 17.41
N ARG A 343 -20.10 80.62 16.61
CA ARG A 343 -20.45 79.47 15.77
C ARG A 343 -19.37 79.18 14.72
N ALA A 344 -18.81 80.21 14.09
CA ALA A 344 -17.71 80.07 13.14
C ALA A 344 -16.43 79.52 13.81
N LYS A 345 -16.11 79.96 15.04
CA LYS A 345 -14.98 79.43 15.82
C LYS A 345 -15.18 77.95 16.20
N GLU A 346 -16.39 77.58 16.60
CA GLU A 346 -16.73 76.18 16.92
C GLU A 346 -16.57 75.28 15.69
N LEU A 347 -17.10 75.70 14.53
CA LEU A 347 -16.95 74.98 13.26
C LEU A 347 -15.49 74.82 12.86
N LEU A 348 -14.67 75.87 13.03
CA LEU A 348 -13.23 75.81 12.76
C LEU A 348 -12.51 74.77 13.64
N ASN A 349 -12.84 74.71 14.94
CA ASN A 349 -12.27 73.73 15.85
C ASN A 349 -12.69 72.31 15.47
N ARG A 350 -13.98 72.10 15.15
CA ARG A 350 -14.48 70.80 14.67
C ARG A 350 -13.77 70.35 13.39
N ALA A 351 -13.50 71.26 12.45
CA ALA A 351 -12.76 70.97 11.24
C ALA A 351 -11.29 70.58 11.51
N LYS A 352 -10.62 71.24 12.46
CA LYS A 352 -9.25 70.90 12.89
C LYS A 352 -9.18 69.50 13.55
N ASP A 353 -10.13 69.19 14.42
CA ASP A 353 -10.22 67.87 15.06
C ASP A 353 -10.52 66.76 14.04
N ALA A 354 -11.39 67.03 13.08
CA ALA A 354 -11.68 66.13 11.97
C ALA A 354 -10.44 65.86 11.11
N LYS A 355 -9.68 66.90 10.76
CA LYS A 355 -8.42 66.77 10.02
C LYS A 355 -7.40 65.92 10.77
N THR A 356 -7.19 66.19 12.06
CA THR A 356 -6.24 65.44 12.90
C THR A 356 -6.60 63.95 12.97
N ARG A 357 -7.90 63.63 13.10
CA ARG A 357 -8.38 62.24 13.04
C ARG A 357 -8.13 61.58 11.68
N ALA A 358 -8.37 62.30 10.58
CA ALA A 358 -8.12 61.79 9.23
C ALA A 358 -6.62 61.50 8.98
N GLU A 359 -5.73 62.34 9.48
CA GLU A 359 -4.28 62.11 9.44
C GLU A 359 -3.89 60.83 10.21
N GLY A 360 -4.48 60.59 11.40
CA GLY A 360 -4.27 59.34 12.14
C GLY A 360 -4.75 58.08 11.42
N VAL A 361 -5.87 58.15 10.68
CA VAL A 361 -6.35 57.03 9.85
C VAL A 361 -5.40 56.79 8.68
N LYS A 362 -4.90 57.84 8.02
CA LYS A 362 -3.90 57.74 6.95
C LYS A 362 -2.63 57.01 7.43
N ASP A 363 -2.13 57.36 8.61
CA ASP A 363 -0.93 56.71 9.17
C ASP A 363 -1.18 55.23 9.50
N THR A 364 -2.36 54.91 10.02
CA THR A 364 -2.78 53.52 10.27
C THR A 364 -2.88 52.73 8.97
N ALA A 365 -3.49 53.31 7.92
CA ALA A 365 -3.59 52.69 6.61
C ALA A 365 -2.20 52.45 5.97
N ASN A 366 -1.26 53.39 6.14
CA ASN A 366 0.11 53.22 5.68
C ASN A 366 0.84 52.08 6.40
N ARG A 367 0.69 51.97 7.73
CA ARG A 367 1.25 50.83 8.49
C ARG A 367 0.65 49.50 8.05
N THR A 368 -0.67 49.44 7.85
CA THR A 368 -1.33 48.24 7.34
C THR A 368 -0.83 47.86 5.94
N LYS A 369 -0.64 48.84 5.05
CA LYS A 369 -0.05 48.61 3.72
C LYS A 369 1.35 48.00 3.82
N GLN A 370 2.19 48.50 4.73
CA GLN A 370 3.52 47.90 4.96
C GLN A 370 3.41 46.45 5.48
N ALA A 371 2.54 46.19 6.45
CA ALA A 371 2.33 44.84 6.98
C ALA A 371 1.80 43.85 5.92
N LEU A 372 0.95 44.31 5.00
CA LEU A 372 0.48 43.52 3.85
C LEU A 372 1.62 43.18 2.89
N VAL A 373 2.49 44.14 2.56
CA VAL A 373 3.67 43.90 1.71
C VAL A 373 4.63 42.89 2.35
N GLU A 374 4.83 42.95 3.67
CA GLU A 374 5.64 41.97 4.40
C GLU A 374 5.01 40.58 4.40
N SER A 375 3.68 40.52 4.57
CA SER A 375 2.91 39.28 4.50
C SER A 375 2.98 38.65 3.11
N GLU A 376 2.88 39.45 2.04
CA GLU A 376 3.03 38.99 0.66
C GLU A 376 4.41 38.39 0.40
N LYS A 377 5.48 39.02 0.89
CA LYS A 377 6.85 38.47 0.82
C LYS A 377 6.96 37.14 1.57
N ALA A 378 6.32 37.01 2.74
CA ALA A 378 6.30 35.77 3.50
C ALA A 378 5.56 34.64 2.75
N ILE A 379 4.41 34.96 2.14
CA ILE A 379 3.65 34.04 1.30
C ILE A 379 4.49 33.58 0.11
N GLN A 380 5.17 34.48 -0.61
CA GLN A 380 6.04 34.10 -1.73
C GLN A 380 7.17 33.16 -1.30
N LYS A 381 7.78 33.39 -0.13
CA LYS A 381 8.79 32.46 0.43
C LYS A 381 8.19 31.09 0.72
N ALA A 382 6.99 31.05 1.30
CA ALA A 382 6.29 29.80 1.58
C ALA A 382 5.94 29.05 0.28
N THR A 383 5.46 29.73 -0.76
CA THR A 383 5.18 29.15 -2.07
C THR A 383 6.43 28.53 -2.70
N LYS A 384 7.56 29.23 -2.69
CA LYS A 384 8.83 28.68 -3.19
C LYS A 384 9.27 27.43 -2.41
N ALA A 385 9.11 27.43 -1.09
CA ALA A 385 9.43 26.26 -0.27
C ALA A 385 8.51 25.07 -0.60
N LEU A 386 7.23 25.34 -0.90
CA LEU A 386 6.25 24.33 -1.29
C LEU A 386 6.56 23.74 -2.67
N ASP A 387 6.95 24.56 -3.64
CA ASP A 387 7.42 24.10 -4.96
C ASP A 387 8.65 23.21 -4.85
N HIS A 388 9.62 23.59 -4.00
CA HIS A 388 10.78 22.73 -3.71
C HIS A 388 10.37 21.39 -3.09
N ALA A 389 9.42 21.39 -2.14
CA ALA A 389 8.91 20.17 -1.54
C ALA A 389 8.20 19.27 -2.56
N LEU A 390 7.39 19.84 -3.47
CA LEU A 390 6.73 19.12 -4.55
C LEU A 390 7.74 18.50 -5.53
N ASN A 391 8.78 19.23 -5.92
CA ASN A 391 9.84 18.71 -6.78
C ASN A 391 10.61 17.56 -6.11
N ASN A 392 10.91 17.68 -4.81
CA ASN A 392 11.53 16.60 -4.05
C ASN A 392 10.62 15.37 -3.97
N LEU A 393 9.31 15.54 -3.71
CA LEU A 393 8.35 14.42 -3.71
C LEU A 393 8.28 13.73 -5.08
N LYS A 394 8.31 14.49 -6.17
CA LYS A 394 8.34 13.94 -7.53
C LYS A 394 9.62 13.14 -7.79
N SER A 395 10.77 13.67 -7.34
CA SER A 395 12.06 12.97 -7.45
C SER A 395 12.08 11.68 -6.62
N THR A 396 11.58 11.71 -5.38
CA THR A 396 11.41 10.54 -4.54
C THR A 396 10.52 9.50 -5.21
N ARG A 397 9.37 9.91 -5.77
CA ARG A 397 8.47 9.00 -6.49
C ARG A 397 9.14 8.32 -7.68
N ASN A 398 9.89 9.08 -8.49
CA ASN A 398 10.65 8.51 -9.60
C ASN A 398 11.70 7.51 -9.11
N THR A 399 12.42 7.84 -8.03
CA THR A 399 13.42 6.95 -7.43
C THR A 399 12.78 5.67 -6.91
N THR A 400 11.63 5.75 -6.24
CA THR A 400 10.86 4.58 -5.79
C THR A 400 10.45 3.70 -6.96
N ALA A 401 9.98 4.28 -8.07
CA ALA A 401 9.61 3.53 -9.27
C ALA A 401 10.82 2.80 -9.89
N THR A 402 11.99 3.43 -9.95
CA THR A 402 13.23 2.78 -10.42
C THR A 402 13.65 1.63 -9.50
N VAL A 403 13.49 1.77 -8.18
CA VAL A 403 13.76 0.67 -7.24
C VAL A 403 12.81 -0.50 -7.47
N GLU A 404 11.53 -0.23 -7.70
CA GLU A 404 10.51 -1.25 -7.98
C GLU A 404 10.83 -2.01 -9.29
N GLU A 405 11.23 -1.29 -10.35
CA GLU A 405 11.69 -1.89 -11.61
C GLU A 405 12.93 -2.79 -11.41
N ASN A 406 13.92 -2.31 -10.65
CA ASN A 406 15.12 -3.11 -10.34
C ASN A 406 14.80 -4.37 -9.51
N LEU A 407 13.83 -4.29 -8.59
CA LEU A 407 13.38 -5.45 -7.82
C LEU A 407 12.70 -6.48 -8.72
N GLN A 408 11.91 -6.04 -9.69
CA GLN A 408 11.25 -6.92 -10.66
C GLN A 408 12.26 -7.58 -11.62
N ASP A 409 13.29 -6.86 -12.06
CA ASP A 409 14.40 -7.43 -12.85
C ASP A 409 15.19 -8.46 -12.02
N LEU A 410 15.44 -8.17 -10.74
CA LEU A 410 16.11 -9.11 -9.83
C LEU A 410 15.29 -10.39 -9.64
N GLU A 411 13.97 -10.28 -9.45
CA GLU A 411 13.07 -11.42 -9.35
C GLU A 411 13.10 -12.28 -10.63
N THR A 412 13.09 -11.63 -11.79
CA THR A 412 13.20 -12.31 -13.10
C THR A 412 14.53 -13.05 -13.23
N LYS A 413 15.65 -12.41 -12.85
CA LYS A 413 16.99 -13.03 -12.84
C LYS A 413 17.06 -14.20 -11.87
N GLN A 414 16.45 -14.08 -10.69
CA GLN A 414 16.36 -15.16 -9.71
C GLN A 414 15.58 -16.35 -10.28
N MET A 415 14.42 -16.11 -10.88
CA MET A 415 13.63 -17.17 -11.52
C MET A 415 14.43 -17.85 -12.66
N GLY A 416 15.17 -17.06 -13.45
CA GLY A 416 16.08 -17.58 -14.47
C GLY A 416 17.20 -18.47 -13.89
N ALA A 417 17.80 -18.06 -12.76
CA ALA A 417 18.81 -18.85 -12.05
C ALA A 417 18.21 -20.16 -11.50
N MET A 418 17.00 -20.12 -10.93
CA MET A 418 16.29 -21.31 -10.44
C MET A 418 15.99 -22.30 -11.57
N MET A 419 15.57 -21.82 -12.75
CA MET A 419 15.36 -22.68 -13.93
C MET A 419 16.66 -23.31 -14.41
N ARG A 420 17.77 -22.55 -14.45
CA ARG A 420 19.09 -23.09 -14.81
C ARG A 420 19.55 -24.16 -13.82
N LEU A 421 19.33 -23.94 -12.53
CA LEU A 421 19.67 -24.91 -11.48
C LEU A 421 18.83 -26.19 -11.63
N ALA A 422 17.53 -26.07 -11.92
CA ALA A 422 16.67 -27.21 -12.20
C ALA A 422 17.15 -28.01 -13.43
N ASN A 423 17.52 -27.33 -14.52
CA ASN A 423 18.08 -27.97 -15.71
C ASN A 423 19.43 -28.66 -15.41
N LEU A 424 20.29 -28.03 -14.62
CA LEU A 424 21.55 -28.63 -14.21
C LEU A 424 21.31 -29.88 -13.36
N SER A 425 20.37 -29.83 -12.42
CA SER A 425 19.97 -30.98 -11.60
C SER A 425 19.52 -32.16 -12.48
N MET A 426 18.66 -31.93 -13.47
CA MET A 426 18.26 -32.97 -14.44
C MET A 426 19.45 -33.51 -15.25
N GLY A 427 20.37 -32.62 -15.67
CA GLY A 427 21.58 -33.02 -16.39
C GLY A 427 22.53 -33.88 -15.56
N VAL A 428 22.66 -33.58 -14.26
CA VAL A 428 23.46 -34.36 -13.31
C VAL A 428 22.83 -35.74 -13.07
N GLU A 429 21.52 -35.82 -12.89
CA GLU A 429 20.79 -37.10 -12.78
C GLU A 429 21.00 -37.96 -14.02
N ALA A 430 20.83 -37.38 -15.22
CA ALA A 430 21.05 -38.10 -16.48
C ALA A 430 22.51 -38.58 -16.62
N LEU A 431 23.48 -37.80 -16.14
CA LEU A 431 24.88 -38.20 -16.14
C LEU A 431 25.15 -39.33 -15.14
N GLN A 432 24.54 -39.29 -13.97
CA GLN A 432 24.65 -40.34 -12.96
C GLN A 432 24.10 -41.67 -13.49
N ASP A 433 22.91 -41.65 -14.10
CA ASP A 433 22.33 -42.82 -14.77
C ASP A 433 23.28 -43.37 -15.85
N LYS A 434 23.96 -42.47 -16.59
CA LYS A 434 24.94 -42.88 -17.60
C LYS A 434 26.19 -43.51 -17.00
N ILE A 435 26.67 -43.01 -15.87
CA ILE A 435 27.80 -43.58 -15.12
C ILE A 435 27.43 -44.98 -14.64
N ASP A 436 26.24 -45.16 -14.09
CA ASP A 436 25.77 -46.46 -13.59
C ASP A 436 25.67 -47.48 -14.72
N GLN A 437 25.11 -47.08 -15.88
CA GLN A 437 25.09 -47.91 -17.09
C GLN A 437 26.51 -48.28 -17.57
N ASN A 438 27.44 -47.32 -17.55
CA ASN A 438 28.82 -47.57 -17.95
C ASN A 438 29.53 -48.53 -16.97
N MET A 439 29.26 -48.42 -15.66
CA MET A 439 29.79 -49.35 -14.67
C MET A 439 29.23 -50.77 -14.86
N GLU A 440 27.94 -50.90 -15.14
CA GLU A 440 27.32 -52.19 -15.45
C GLU A 440 27.96 -52.82 -16.69
N MET A 441 28.11 -52.04 -17.76
CA MET A 441 28.77 -52.48 -19.00
C MET A 441 30.23 -52.87 -18.75
N ALA A 442 30.99 -52.08 -17.98
CA ALA A 442 32.37 -52.40 -17.63
C ALA A 442 32.47 -53.69 -16.80
N GLN A 443 31.53 -53.92 -15.89
CA GLN A 443 31.46 -55.14 -15.10
C GLN A 443 31.10 -56.36 -15.96
N ASP A 444 30.19 -56.20 -16.92
CA ASP A 444 29.86 -57.26 -17.89
C ASP A 444 31.07 -57.62 -18.75
N VAL A 445 31.77 -56.61 -19.31
CA VAL A 445 33.03 -56.80 -20.05
C VAL A 445 34.08 -57.50 -19.19
N LYS A 446 34.22 -57.13 -17.92
CA LYS A 446 35.15 -57.80 -16.98
C LYS A 446 34.78 -59.26 -16.74
N ASN A 447 33.49 -59.57 -16.62
CA ASN A 447 33.00 -60.95 -16.45
C ASN A 447 33.26 -61.76 -17.72
N GLN A 448 32.98 -61.20 -18.90
CA GLN A 448 33.27 -61.82 -20.19
C GLN A 448 34.77 -62.10 -20.35
N ALA A 449 35.64 -61.14 -20.00
CA ALA A 449 37.08 -61.32 -20.04
C ALA A 449 37.57 -62.43 -19.09
N LYS A 450 37.00 -62.53 -17.88
CA LYS A 450 37.29 -63.62 -16.94
C LYS A 450 36.85 -64.98 -17.49
N ASN A 451 35.66 -65.07 -18.06
CA ASN A 451 35.15 -66.30 -18.67
C ASN A 451 36.04 -66.73 -19.84
N ALA A 452 36.43 -65.78 -20.71
CA ALA A 452 37.35 -66.04 -21.81
C ALA A 452 38.72 -66.52 -21.30
N THR A 453 39.25 -65.91 -20.23
CA THR A 453 40.51 -66.34 -19.60
C THR A 453 40.41 -67.76 -19.04
N HIS A 454 39.31 -68.07 -18.36
CA HIS A 454 39.09 -69.41 -17.80
C HIS A 454 38.95 -70.46 -18.91
N ALA A 455 38.22 -70.14 -19.99
CA ALA A 455 38.12 -71.00 -21.17
C ALA A 455 39.48 -71.21 -21.84
N ALA A 456 40.31 -70.17 -21.94
CA ALA A 456 41.66 -70.27 -22.48
C ALA A 456 42.58 -71.16 -21.63
N LEU A 457 42.56 -71.02 -20.30
CA LEU A 457 43.30 -71.90 -19.38
C LEU A 457 42.85 -73.36 -19.48
N GLY A 458 41.54 -73.60 -19.58
CA GLY A 458 41.00 -74.95 -19.80
C GLY A 458 41.41 -75.54 -21.15
N LEU A 459 41.51 -74.71 -22.19
CA LEU A 459 42.01 -75.12 -23.50
C LEU A 459 43.51 -75.46 -23.45
N GLU A 460 44.32 -74.66 -22.77
CA GLU A 460 45.76 -74.89 -22.59
C GLU A 460 46.03 -76.20 -21.84
N GLN A 461 45.27 -76.50 -20.78
CA GLN A 461 45.38 -77.78 -20.07
C GLN A 461 45.03 -78.97 -20.98
N ARG A 462 43.90 -78.91 -21.69
CA ARG A 462 43.50 -79.98 -22.62
C ARG A 462 44.49 -80.15 -23.76
N LEU A 463 45.13 -79.07 -24.20
CA LEU A 463 46.18 -79.14 -25.20
C LEU A 463 47.40 -79.86 -24.66
N ASN A 464 47.90 -79.49 -23.47
CA ASN A 464 49.04 -80.18 -22.85
C ASN A 464 48.77 -81.68 -22.69
N GLU A 465 47.56 -82.05 -22.24
CA GLU A 465 47.13 -83.45 -22.17
C GLU A 465 47.16 -84.13 -23.56
N THR A 466 46.71 -83.43 -24.59
CA THR A 466 46.73 -83.92 -25.98
C THR A 466 48.16 -84.03 -26.53
N GLU A 467 49.05 -83.10 -26.18
CA GLU A 467 50.46 -83.13 -26.56
C GLU A 467 51.20 -84.29 -25.90
N ASP A 468 50.89 -84.59 -24.64
CA ASP A 468 51.41 -85.76 -23.93
C ASP A 468 50.90 -87.08 -24.54
N LEU A 469 49.60 -87.14 -24.86
CA LEU A 469 49.00 -88.26 -25.61
C LEU A 469 49.65 -88.42 -27.00
N TYR A 470 49.97 -87.31 -27.66
CA TYR A 470 50.64 -87.32 -28.94
C TYR A 470 52.10 -87.79 -28.82
N LYS A 471 52.84 -87.36 -27.79
CA LYS A 471 54.20 -87.88 -27.51
C LYS A 471 54.17 -89.37 -27.21
N ASP A 472 53.18 -89.86 -26.47
CA ASP A 472 52.98 -91.30 -26.23
C ASP A 472 52.67 -92.06 -27.54
N LEU A 473 51.81 -91.49 -28.39
CA LEU A 473 51.53 -92.04 -29.72
C LEU A 473 52.79 -92.06 -30.59
N GLN A 474 53.58 -90.98 -30.61
CA GLN A 474 54.84 -90.87 -31.33
C GLN A 474 55.81 -91.96 -30.88
N MET A 475 56.00 -92.15 -29.57
CA MET A 475 56.84 -93.22 -29.02
C MET A 475 56.33 -94.61 -29.43
N LYS A 476 55.02 -94.85 -29.43
CA LYS A 476 54.43 -96.13 -29.88
C LYS A 476 54.60 -96.37 -31.38
N VAL A 477 54.46 -95.33 -32.21
CA VAL A 477 54.67 -95.42 -33.66
C VAL A 477 56.15 -95.60 -34.00
N ASP A 478 57.05 -94.90 -33.30
CA ASP A 478 58.49 -95.05 -33.48
C ASP A 478 58.96 -96.43 -32.96
N SER A 479 58.34 -96.97 -31.89
CA SER A 479 58.55 -98.34 -31.39
C SER A 479 58.06 -99.43 -32.36
N LEU A 480 57.13 -99.11 -33.28
CA LEU A 480 56.71 -100.02 -34.36
C LEU A 480 57.71 -100.02 -35.53
N GLY A 481 58.72 -99.14 -35.51
CA GLY A 481 59.80 -99.08 -36.50
C GLY A 481 60.85 -100.19 -36.42
N GLY A 482 60.68 -101.19 -35.55
CA GLY A 482 61.73 -102.16 -35.20
C GLY A 482 61.34 -103.63 -35.09
N ALA A 483 60.20 -104.08 -35.62
CA ALA A 483 59.84 -105.51 -35.60
C ALA A 483 59.01 -105.96 -36.83
N SER A 484 59.71 -106.57 -37.78
CA SER A 484 59.34 -107.70 -38.65
C SER A 484 57.85 -108.02 -38.95
N GLY A 485 57.48 -107.90 -40.24
CA GLY A 485 56.59 -108.85 -40.92
C GLY A 485 55.10 -108.49 -41.05
N ASP A 486 54.73 -107.96 -42.23
CA ASP A 486 53.36 -107.90 -42.79
C ASP A 486 52.33 -106.91 -42.18
N LEU A 487 52.59 -105.59 -42.28
CA LEU A 487 51.63 -104.52 -41.91
C LEU A 487 51.75 -103.25 -42.79
N GLY A 488 51.81 -103.39 -44.11
CA GLY A 488 51.90 -102.25 -45.05
C GLY A 488 50.75 -101.23 -44.94
N SER A 489 49.53 -101.69 -44.63
CA SER A 489 48.36 -100.80 -44.48
C SER A 489 48.30 -100.10 -43.11
N VAL A 490 48.80 -100.74 -42.05
CA VAL A 490 48.79 -100.17 -40.70
C VAL A 490 49.91 -99.15 -40.50
N ASN A 491 51.07 -99.35 -41.13
CA ASN A 491 52.15 -98.37 -41.08
C ASN A 491 51.82 -97.09 -41.89
N GLN A 492 51.13 -97.23 -43.02
CA GLN A 492 50.62 -96.07 -43.78
C GLN A 492 49.56 -95.30 -42.99
N ARG A 493 48.61 -96.00 -42.37
CA ARG A 493 47.55 -95.41 -41.53
C ARG A 493 48.11 -94.76 -40.26
N ALA A 494 49.16 -95.33 -39.66
CA ALA A 494 49.85 -94.72 -38.53
C ALA A 494 50.59 -93.43 -38.93
N LYS A 495 51.20 -93.39 -40.12
CA LYS A 495 51.82 -92.16 -40.67
C LYS A 495 50.79 -91.08 -41.00
N GLU A 496 49.62 -91.46 -41.52
CA GLU A 496 48.51 -90.53 -41.77
C GLU A 496 47.95 -89.96 -40.46
N ILE A 497 47.72 -90.80 -39.45
CA ILE A 497 47.29 -90.35 -38.11
C ILE A 497 48.35 -89.43 -37.48
N LYS A 498 49.65 -89.74 -37.62
CA LYS A 498 50.73 -88.87 -37.17
C LYS A 498 50.68 -87.51 -37.86
N LYS A 499 50.53 -87.48 -39.18
CA LYS A 499 50.47 -86.24 -39.95
C LYS A 499 49.23 -85.40 -39.62
N GLU A 500 48.07 -86.03 -39.44
CA GLU A 500 46.84 -85.33 -39.01
C GLU A 500 46.99 -84.76 -37.60
N ALA A 501 47.65 -85.48 -36.70
CA ALA A 501 47.93 -84.98 -35.35
C ALA A 501 48.96 -83.84 -35.34
N GLU A 502 49.99 -83.88 -36.20
CA GLU A 502 50.95 -82.76 -36.41
C GLU A 502 50.25 -81.51 -36.94
N ASP A 503 49.34 -81.67 -37.92
CA ASP A 503 48.54 -80.57 -38.48
C ASP A 503 47.57 -79.98 -37.42
N LEU A 504 46.97 -80.83 -36.59
CA LEU A 504 46.09 -80.41 -35.50
C LEU A 504 46.85 -79.67 -34.41
N LEU A 505 48.03 -80.15 -34.01
CA LEU A 505 48.90 -79.49 -33.04
C LEU A 505 49.34 -78.11 -33.55
N THR A 506 49.79 -78.04 -34.80
CA THR A 506 50.21 -76.78 -35.44
C THR A 506 49.06 -75.76 -35.51
N LYS A 507 47.83 -76.21 -35.80
CA LYS A 507 46.65 -75.34 -35.79
C LYS A 507 46.31 -74.84 -34.39
N ALA A 508 46.46 -75.69 -33.38
CA ALA A 508 46.19 -75.32 -32.00
C ALA A 508 47.22 -74.32 -31.45
N ASP A 509 48.51 -74.50 -31.76
CA ASP A 509 49.57 -73.56 -31.40
C ASP A 509 49.35 -72.16 -31.99
N LYS A 510 48.97 -72.09 -33.28
CA LYS A 510 48.57 -70.82 -33.92
C LYS A 510 47.36 -70.18 -33.25
N GLY A 511 46.39 -71.00 -32.82
CA GLY A 511 45.23 -70.53 -32.05
C GLY A 511 45.64 -69.88 -30.72
N ILE A 512 46.61 -70.47 -30.01
CA ILE A 512 47.14 -69.94 -28.75
C ILE A 512 47.94 -68.65 -28.96
N GLU A 513 48.77 -68.55 -29.99
CA GLU A 513 49.48 -67.31 -30.30
C GLU A 513 48.50 -66.16 -30.58
N THR A 514 47.42 -66.44 -31.32
CA THR A 514 46.36 -65.48 -31.61
C THR A 514 45.63 -65.03 -30.32
N LEU A 515 45.34 -65.96 -29.42
CA LEU A 515 44.75 -65.63 -28.11
C LEU A 515 45.70 -64.78 -27.25
N ARG A 516 47.00 -65.10 -27.24
CA ARG A 516 48.02 -64.32 -26.50
C ARG A 516 48.20 -62.92 -27.10
N SER A 517 48.09 -62.74 -28.42
CA SER A 517 48.14 -61.41 -29.04
C SER A 517 46.94 -60.54 -28.66
N VAL A 518 45.74 -61.12 -28.61
CA VAL A 518 44.51 -60.42 -28.18
C VAL A 518 44.59 -60.01 -26.70
N TYR A 519 45.20 -60.83 -25.84
CA TYR A 519 45.41 -60.49 -24.44
C TYR A 519 46.36 -59.29 -24.25
N ARG A 520 47.40 -59.18 -25.09
CA ARG A 520 48.38 -58.07 -25.03
C ARG A 520 47.83 -56.72 -25.49
N THR A 521 46.82 -56.70 -26.35
CA THR A 521 46.18 -55.45 -26.82
C THR A 521 45.01 -54.99 -25.94
N SER A 522 44.66 -55.75 -24.90
CA SER A 522 43.51 -55.50 -24.02
C SER A 522 43.89 -54.97 -22.62
N LEU A 523 45.19 -54.73 -22.38
CA LEU A 523 45.77 -53.95 -21.27
C LEU A 523 46.13 -52.57 -21.79
#